data_AF-A0A1R4IV85-F1
#
_entry.id   AF-A0A1R4IV85-F1
#
_cell.length_a   1.000
_cell.length_b   1.000
_cell.length_c   1.000
_cell.angle_alpha   90.00
_cell.angle_beta   90.00
_cell.angle_gamma   90.00
#
_symmetry.space_group_name_H-M   'P 1'
#
loop_
_entity.id
_entity.type
_entity.pdbx_description
1 polymer ?
#
loop_
_entity_poly.entity_id
_entity_poly.type
_entity_poly.pdbx_seq_one_letter_code
_entity_poly.pdbx_strand_id
1 'polypeptide(L)' 'MKVEVTIAPVEIRVIEVEGADYESAKAAAEAQIPEGWRVLQYLPER' A
#
# COMPACT_ATOMS: atom_id res chain seq x y z
N MET A 1 -30.53 21.61 6.70
CA MET A 1 -30.76 20.15 6.80
C MET A 1 -29.38 19.50 6.90
N LYS A 2 -29.11 18.71 7.94
CA LYS A 2 -27.79 18.06 8.12
C LYS A 2 -27.93 16.57 7.80
N VAL A 3 -26.97 16.06 7.05
CA VAL A 3 -26.84 14.64 6.72
C VAL A 3 -25.47 14.20 7.21
N GLU A 4 -25.45 13.18 8.05
CA GLU A 4 -24.24 12.50 8.52
C GLU A 4 -24.09 11.22 7.71
N VAL A 5 -22.96 11.05 7.03
CA VAL A 5 -22.65 9.87 6.23
C VAL A 5 -21.43 9.20 6.81
N THR A 6 -21.57 7.92 7.13
CA THR A 6 -20.50 7.02 7.54
C THR A 6 -20.00 6.28 6.31
N ILE A 7 -18.72 6.46 5.99
CA ILE A 7 -18.01 5.78 4.91
C ILE A 7 -17.15 4.64 5.45
N ALA A 8 -17.04 3.57 4.68
CA ALA A 8 -16.20 2.39 4.96
C ALA A 8 -14.81 2.53 4.28
N PRO A 9 -13.73 1.93 4.81
CA PRO A 9 -12.41 2.09 4.24
C PRO A 9 -12.21 1.08 3.10
N VAL A 10 -12.27 1.56 1.86
CA VAL A 10 -11.71 0.83 0.71
C VAL A 10 -10.63 1.72 0.10
N GLU A 11 -9.68 2.12 0.92
CA GLU A 11 -8.57 2.95 0.48
C GLU A 11 -7.51 2.07 -0.19
N ILE A 12 -7.10 2.47 -1.39
CA ILE A 12 -5.89 1.94 -2.02
C ILE A 12 -4.77 2.92 -1.69
N ARG A 13 -3.73 2.42 -1.00
CA ARG A 13 -2.54 3.20 -0.69
C ARG A 13 -1.36 2.71 -1.53
N VAL A 14 -0.66 3.65 -2.16
CA VAL A 14 0.63 3.41 -2.80
C VAL A 14 1.73 3.74 -1.80
N ILE A 15 2.70 2.84 -1.67
CA ILE A 15 3.93 3.07 -0.91
C ILE A 15 5.11 3.00 -1.87
N GLU A 16 5.98 4.00 -1.82
CA GLU A 16 7.21 4.05 -2.58
C GLU A 16 8.35 3.57 -1.68
N VAL A 17 9.13 2.62 -2.18
CA VAL A 17 10.26 2.04 -1.46
C VAL A 17 11.45 1.90 -2.37
N GLU A 18 12.62 2.19 -1.83
CA GLU A 18 13.89 2.02 -2.52
C GLU A 18 14.61 0.77 -1.99
N GLY A 19 15.26 0.04 -2.89
CA GLY A 19 16.09 -1.11 -2.57
C GLY A 19 17.24 -1.23 -3.57
N ALA A 20 18.29 -1.96 -3.21
CA ALA A 20 19.45 -2.17 -4.09
C ALA A 20 19.12 -3.07 -5.29
N ASP A 21 18.06 -3.86 -5.18
CA ASP A 21 17.49 -4.75 -6.19
C ASP A 21 15.99 -4.95 -5.92
N TYR A 22 15.31 -5.68 -6.82
CA TYR A 22 13.88 -5.93 -6.70
C TYR A 22 13.50 -6.66 -5.40
N GLU A 23 14.29 -7.66 -5.00
CA GLU A 23 13.97 -8.48 -3.81
C GLU A 23 14.12 -7.65 -2.52
N SER A 24 15.16 -6.82 -2.42
CA SER A 24 15.34 -5.92 -1.28
C SER A 24 14.27 -4.82 -1.23
N ALA A 25 13.88 -4.25 -2.36
CA ALA A 25 12.78 -3.29 -2.43
C ALA A 25 11.43 -3.93 -2.06
N LYS A 26 11.16 -5.15 -2.56
CA LYS A 26 9.95 -5.90 -2.23
C LYS A 26 9.87 -6.24 -0.74
N ALA A 27 10.96 -6.70 -0.14
CA ALA A 27 11.01 -6.98 1.30
C ALA A 27 10.77 -5.70 2.13
N ALA A 28 11.33 -4.56 1.71
CA ALA A 28 11.10 -3.27 2.35
C ALA A 28 9.64 -2.78 2.20
N ALA A 29 8.98 -3.05 1.06
CA ALA A 29 7.55 -2.80 0.89
C ALA A 29 6.73 -3.68 1.84
N GLU A 30 7.00 -4.99 1.88
CA GLU A 30 6.24 -5.95 2.70
C GLU A 30 6.28 -5.62 4.19
N ALA A 31 7.42 -5.10 4.69
CA ALA A 31 7.57 -4.64 6.06
C ALA A 31 6.69 -3.42 6.41
N GLN A 32 6.21 -2.66 5.42
CA GLN A 32 5.40 -1.46 5.62
C GLN A 32 3.90 -1.72 5.42
N ILE A 33 3.50 -2.91 4.97
CA ILE A 33 2.10 -3.26 4.76
C ILE A 33 1.43 -3.44 6.12
N PRO A 34 0.38 -2.67 6.44
CA PRO A 34 -0.34 -2.86 7.69
C PRO A 34 -1.06 -4.22 7.71
N GLU A 35 -1.22 -4.80 8.90
CA GLU A 35 -1.92 -6.06 9.06
C GLU A 35 -3.35 -6.00 8.49
N GLY A 36 -3.78 -7.05 7.79
CA GLY A 36 -5.09 -7.13 7.15
C GLY A 36 -5.21 -6.45 5.80
N TRP A 37 -4.15 -5.79 5.30
CA TRP A 37 -4.12 -5.20 3.96
C TRP A 37 -3.69 -6.24 2.93
N ARG A 38 -4.26 -6.14 1.72
CA ARG A 38 -3.94 -7.01 0.60
C ARG A 38 -3.11 -6.29 -0.45
N VAL A 39 -1.99 -6.90 -0.85
CA VAL A 39 -1.20 -6.43 -2.00
C VAL A 39 -1.98 -6.66 -3.29
N LEU A 40 -2.07 -5.62 -4.11
CA LEU A 40 -2.70 -5.69 -5.43
C LEU A 40 -1.66 -5.88 -6.55
N GLN A 41 -0.54 -5.15 -6.49
CA GLN A 41 0.55 -5.23 -7.47
C GLN A 41 1.86 -4.66 -6.91
N TYR A 42 3.00 -5.11 -7.44
CA TYR A 42 4.30 -4.46 -7.30
C TYR A 42 4.69 -3.85 -8.66
N LEU A 43 5.00 -2.56 -8.68
CA LEU A 43 5.40 -1.86 -9.90
C LEU A 43 6.85 -1.37 -9.75
N PRO A 44 7.84 -2.04 -10.38
CA PRO A 44 9.21 -1.54 -10.38
C PRO A 44 9.30 -0.28 -11.23
N GLU A 45 10.00 0.74 -10.73
CA GLU A 45 10.35 1.91 -11.52
C GLU A 45 11.32 1.48 -12.63
N ARG A 46 11.07 1.94 -13.87
CA ARG A 46 11.77 1.50 -15.08
C ARG A 46 13.05 2.27 -15.34
#